data_AF-A0AAU9F121-F1
#
_entry.id   AF-A0AAU9F121-F1
#
_cell.length_a   1.000
_cell.length_b   1.000
_cell.length_c   1.000
_cell.angle_alpha   90.00
_cell.angle_beta   90.00
_cell.angle_gamma   90.00
#
_symmetry.space_group_name_H-M   'P 1'
#
loop_
_entity.id
_entity.type
_entity.pdbx_description
1 polymer ?
#
loop_
_entity_poly.entity_id
_entity_poly.type
_entity_poly.pdbx_seq_one_letter_code
_entity_poly.pdbx_strand_id
1 'polypeptide(L)' 'MSLMKTKTFWTGLAGLFTAVGAYYAGEASLGEAMQTGLTGLVAIFLRQGLLGLAQD' A
#
# COMPACT_ATOMS: atom_id res chain seq x y z
N MET A 1 7.80 -18.97 1.48
CA MET A 1 8.51 -17.86 2.19
C MET A 1 7.43 -16.85 2.60
N SER A 2 7.23 -16.58 3.90
CA SER A 2 6.08 -15.81 4.41
C SER A 2 5.98 -14.40 3.80
N LEU A 3 4.79 -14.00 3.34
CA LEU A 3 4.48 -12.66 2.80
C LEU A 3 4.86 -11.53 3.78
N MET A 4 4.85 -11.81 5.09
CA MET A 4 5.23 -10.88 6.16
C MET A 4 6.73 -10.53 6.19
N LYS A 5 7.58 -11.25 5.44
CA LYS A 5 9.03 -10.96 5.31
C LYS A 5 9.38 -10.07 4.11
N THR A 6 8.43 -9.75 3.24
CA THR A 6 8.70 -9.01 2.01
C THR A 6 8.65 -7.51 2.29
N LYS A 7 9.72 -6.78 1.95
CA LYS A 7 9.84 -5.31 2.13
C LYS A 7 8.62 -4.56 1.57
N THR A 8 8.02 -5.07 0.50
CA THR A 8 6.81 -4.54 -0.16
C THR A 8 5.55 -4.59 0.69
N PHE A 9 5.37 -5.64 1.50
CA PHE A 9 4.25 -5.70 2.43
C PHE A 9 4.36 -4.56 3.45
N TRP A 10 5.56 -4.37 4.00
CA TRP A 10 5.85 -3.26 4.90
C TRP A 10 5.76 -1.88 4.23
N THR A 11 6.12 -1.76 2.95
CA THR A 11 6.02 -0.48 2.22
C THR A 11 4.57 -0.07 2.03
N GLY A 12 3.69 -1.02 1.69
CA GLY A 12 2.28 -0.73 1.53
C GLY A 12 1.52 -0.58 2.84
N LEU A 13 1.93 -1.31 3.88
CA LEU A 13 1.45 -1.07 5.25
C LEU A 13 1.81 0.34 5.71
N ALA A 14 3.04 0.80 5.45
CA ALA A 14 3.44 2.18 5.73
C ALA A 14 2.59 3.19 4.93
N GLY A 15 2.29 2.93 3.66
CA GLY A 15 1.37 3.77 2.87
C GLY A 15 -0.05 3.84 3.43
N LEU A 16 -0.58 2.72 3.93
CA LEU A 16 -1.86 2.68 4.65
C LEU A 16 -1.82 3.49 5.94
N PHE A 17 -0.75 3.35 6.73
CA PHE A 17 -0.57 4.15 7.95
C PHE A 17 -0.42 5.64 7.65
N THR A 18 0.25 6.03 6.56
CA THR A 18 0.35 7.42 6.12
C THR A 18 -1.02 7.96 5.73
N ALA A 19 -1.82 7.20 4.97
CA ALA A 19 -3.17 7.62 4.60
C ALA A 19 -4.09 7.82 5.81
N VAL A 20 -4.03 6.90 6.78
CA VAL A 20 -4.79 7.00 8.03
C VAL A 20 -4.28 8.17 8.89
N GLY A 21 -2.97 8.36 8.96
CA GLY A 21 -2.35 9.48 9.68
C GLY A 21 -2.75 10.83 9.09
N ALA A 22 -2.74 10.97 7.76
CA ALA A 22 -3.15 12.19 7.07
C ALA A 22 -4.64 12.54 7.29
N TYR A 23 -5.50 11.53 7.39
CA TYR A 23 -6.91 11.73 7.75
C TYR A 23 -7.07 12.24 9.19
N TYR A 24 -6.39 11.60 10.16
CA TYR A 24 -6.45 12.02 11.56
C TYR A 24 -5.78 13.38 11.83
N ALA A 25 -4.76 13.74 11.04
CA ALA A 25 -4.13 15.04 11.08
C ALA A 25 -5.01 16.16 10.50
N GLY A 26 -6.11 15.82 9.80
CA GLY A 26 -6.96 16.78 9.12
C GLY A 26 -6.35 17.36 7.84
N GLU A 27 -5.22 16.80 7.37
CA GLU A 27 -4.51 17.22 6.17
C GLU A 27 -5.13 16.66 4.88
N ALA A 28 -5.88 15.57 4.98
CA ALA A 28 -6.53 14.92 3.85
C ALA A 28 -8.01 14.65 4.13
N SER A 29 -8.87 14.90 3.14
CA SER A 29 -10.27 14.46 3.19
C SER A 29 -10.35 12.94 3.19
N LEU A 30 -11.48 12.40 3.70
CA LEU A 30 -11.72 10.95 3.74
C LEU A 30 -11.61 10.31 2.35
N GLY A 31 -11.97 11.04 1.30
CA GLY A 31 -11.83 10.60 -0.10
C GLY A 31 -10.38 10.55 -0.56
N GLU A 32 -9.57 11.54 -0.20
CA GLU A 32 -8.14 11.60 -0.55
C GLU A 32 -7.35 10.53 0.19
N ALA A 33 -7.60 10.35 1.49
CA ALA A 33 -7.00 9.29 2.28
C ALA A 33 -7.32 7.89 1.73
N MET A 34 -8.58 7.65 1.33
CA MET A 34 -8.96 6.40 0.67
C MET A 34 -8.24 6.21 -0.67
N GLN A 35 -8.14 7.25 -1.48
CA GLN A 35 -7.42 7.20 -2.75
C GLN A 35 -5.93 6.89 -2.53
N THR A 36 -5.27 7.57 -1.59
CA THR A 36 -3.87 7.32 -1.24
C THR A 36 -3.66 5.89 -0.73
N GLY A 37 -4.55 5.39 0.13
CA GLY A 37 -4.51 4.01 0.62
C GLY A 37 -4.71 2.98 -0.49
N LEU A 38 -5.70 3.19 -1.38
CA LEU A 38 -5.96 2.36 -2.55
C LEU A 38 -4.76 2.34 -3.52
N THR A 39 -4.17 3.50 -3.81
CA THR A 39 -2.97 3.58 -4.64
C THR A 39 -1.80 2.81 -4.03
N GLY A 40 -1.60 2.89 -2.71
CA GLY A 40 -0.60 2.11 -1.99
C GLY A 40 -0.83 0.60 -2.10
N LEU A 41 -2.08 0.14 -1.94
CA LEU A 41 -2.45 -1.26 -2.11
C LEU A 41 -2.27 -1.75 -3.55
N VAL A 42 -2.71 -0.97 -4.53
CA VAL A 42 -2.53 -1.27 -5.95
C VAL A 42 -1.06 -1.42 -6.28
N ALA A 43 -0.17 -0.58 -5.74
CA ALA A 43 1.27 -0.71 -5.94
C ALA A 43 1.84 -2.04 -5.39
N ILE A 44 1.36 -2.52 -4.23
CA ILE A 44 1.75 -3.85 -3.69
C ILE A 44 1.29 -4.95 -4.62
N PHE A 45 0.00 -4.92 -5.02
CA PHE A 45 -0.59 -5.96 -5.84
C PHE A 45 0.00 -5.96 -7.26
N LEU A 46 0.29 -4.80 -7.84
CA LEU A 46 1.00 -4.70 -9.11
C LEU A 46 2.38 -5.34 -9.00
N ARG A 47 3.14 -5.06 -7.93
CA ARG A 47 4.47 -5.64 -7.74
C ARG A 47 4.40 -7.14 -7.49
N GLN A 48 3.42 -7.63 -6.72
CA GLN A 48 3.21 -9.07 -6.55
C GLN A 48 2.81 -9.75 -7.85
N GLY A 49 1.90 -9.14 -8.61
CA GLY A 49 1.48 -9.65 -9.92
C GLY A 49 2.64 -9.68 -10.91
N LEU A 50 3.42 -8.60 -11.02
CA LEU A 50 4.61 -8.53 -11.87
C LEU A 50 5.69 -9.55 -11.48
N LEU A 51 5.97 -9.71 -10.19
CA LEU A 51 6.95 -10.69 -9.73
C LEU A 51 6.45 -12.13 -9.84
N GLY A 52 5.14 -12.36 -9.69
CA GLY A 52 4.53 -13.67 -9.92
C GLY A 52 4.55 -14.06 -11.40
N LEU A 53 4.25 -13.10 -12.28
CA LEU A 53 4.22 -13.30 -13.74
C LEU A 53 5.63 -13.40 -14.35
N ALA A 54 6.63 -12.75 -13.74
CA ALA A 54 8.03 -12.90 -14.14
C ALA A 54 8.69 -14.22 -13.69
N GLN A 55 7.98 -15.07 -12.94
CA GLN A 55 8.45 -16.39 -12.51
C GLN A 55 7.85 -17.57 -13.30
N ASP A 56 7.01 -17.30 -14.32
CA ASP A 56 6.55 -18.27 -15.33
C ASP A 56 7.39 -18.21 -16.62
#